data_AF-A0A644Y4I2-F1
#
_entry.id   AF-A0A644Y4I2-F1
#
_cell.length_a   1.000
_cell.length_b   1.000
_cell.length_c   1.000
_cell.angle_alpha   90.00
_cell.angle_beta   90.00
_cell.angle_gamma   90.00
#
_symmetry.space_group_name_H-M   'P 1'
#
loop_
_entity.id
_entity.type
_entity.pdbx_description
1 polymer ?
#
loop_
_entity_poly.entity_id
_entity_poly.type
_entity_poly.pdbx_seq_one_letter_code
_entity_poly.pdbx_strand_id
1 'polypeptide(L)'
;MLNKDYVVRSEIEIVLIEMADQVATRLRKSGAKAQLVSLSIGYSINYIDQLGRTGFHQQLKIPPTNASSELVAHILMIFDQHYKDQSIRNVGLGAGNLIYTEFLQLNLFQDPDEQVNEQKKDLIVDSIRKKYGFRSLVRAVSLLEGGRAIARSSLVGGHAGGMSGLEEGEENAERTKKKDG
;
A
#
# COMPACT_ATOMS: atom_id res chain seq x y z
N MET A 1 -7.10 1.19 11.89
CA MET A 1 -6.59 1.81 13.14
C MET A 1 -5.17 1.33 13.36
N LEU A 2 -4.23 2.23 13.64
CA LEU A 2 -2.85 1.87 13.96
C LEU A 2 -2.79 1.33 15.40
N ASN A 3 -1.85 0.44 15.72
CA ASN A 3 -1.80 -0.17 17.06
C ASN A 3 -1.22 0.77 18.14
N LYS A 4 -0.44 1.77 17.72
CA LYS A 4 0.18 2.82 18.55
C LYS A 4 0.01 4.15 17.85
N ASP A 5 0.11 5.24 18.61
CA ASP A 5 0.25 6.57 18.04
C ASP A 5 1.61 6.67 17.34
N TYR A 6 1.59 7.15 16.10
CA TYR A 6 2.81 7.36 15.32
C TYR A 6 3.19 8.82 15.34
N VAL A 7 4.40 9.08 15.84
CA VAL A 7 5.01 10.42 15.91
C VAL A 7 6.28 10.53 15.09
N VAL A 8 6.86 9.39 14.70
CA VAL A 8 8.08 9.34 13.90
C VAL A 8 7.70 9.24 12.43
N ARG A 9 8.10 10.23 11.65
CA ARG A 9 7.79 10.33 10.22
C ARG A 9 8.18 9.09 9.42
N SER A 10 9.40 8.59 9.60
CA SER A 10 9.90 7.42 8.86
C SER A 10 9.05 6.17 9.12
N GLU A 11 8.56 5.98 10.35
CA GLU A 11 7.66 4.88 10.67
C GLU A 11 6.31 5.01 9.93
N ILE A 12 5.79 6.23 9.77
CA ILE A 12 4.55 6.50 9.02
C ILE A 12 4.77 6.24 7.54
N GLU A 13 5.88 6.71 6.98
CA GLU A 13 6.23 6.48 5.57
C GLU A 13 6.30 4.99 5.25
N ILE A 14 6.89 4.17 6.13
CA ILE A 14 6.89 2.71 5.94
C ILE A 14 5.48 2.15 5.86
N VAL A 15 4.56 2.61 6.73
CA VAL A 15 3.15 2.17 6.68
C VAL A 15 2.48 2.59 5.37
N LEU A 16 2.71 3.82 4.91
CA LEU A 16 2.16 4.33 3.65
C LEU A 16 2.67 3.53 2.45
N ILE A 17 3.98 3.27 2.42
CA ILE A 17 4.65 2.43 1.43
C ILE A 17 4.00 1.04 1.39
N GLU A 18 3.81 0.39 2.53
CA GLU A 18 3.19 -0.94 2.61
C GLU A 18 1.75 -0.93 2.11
N MET A 19 0.96 0.06 2.51
CA MET A 19 -0.45 0.16 2.11
C MET A 19 -0.60 0.46 0.63
N ALA A 20 0.23 1.33 0.06
CA ALA A 20 0.21 1.66 -1.36
C ALA A 20 0.58 0.43 -2.21
N ASP A 21 1.58 -0.35 -1.78
CA ASP A 21 1.95 -1.61 -2.44
C ASP A 21 0.80 -2.63 -2.46
N GLN A 22 0.07 -2.75 -1.35
CA GLN A 22 -1.11 -3.62 -1.28
C GLN A 22 -2.24 -3.14 -2.20
N VAL A 23 -2.47 -1.83 -2.29
CA VAL A 23 -3.45 -1.26 -3.22
C VAL A 23 -3.03 -1.55 -4.66
N ALA A 24 -1.74 -1.42 -5.00
CA ALA A 24 -1.20 -1.75 -6.31
C ALA A 24 -1.43 -3.22 -6.69
N THR A 25 -1.10 -4.16 -5.80
CA THR A 25 -1.37 -5.59 -6.00
C THR A 25 -2.87 -5.85 -6.22
N ARG A 26 -3.76 -5.20 -5.47
CA ARG A 26 -5.22 -5.37 -5.65
C ARG A 26 -5.70 -4.85 -7.00
N LEU A 27 -5.20 -3.70 -7.45
CA LEU A 27 -5.49 -3.16 -8.78
C LEU A 27 -5.04 -4.12 -9.88
N ARG A 28 -3.82 -4.68 -9.79
CA ARG A 28 -3.32 -5.67 -10.75
C ARG A 28 -4.15 -6.95 -10.74
N LYS A 29 -4.54 -7.46 -9.56
CA LYS A 29 -5.43 -8.63 -9.46
C LYS A 29 -6.80 -8.40 -10.09
N SER A 30 -7.32 -7.18 -10.07
CA SER A 30 -8.59 -6.83 -10.71
C SER A 30 -8.46 -6.44 -12.18
N GLY A 31 -7.26 -6.52 -12.78
CA GLY A 31 -7.02 -6.08 -14.15
C GLY A 31 -7.26 -4.57 -14.35
N ALA A 32 -7.06 -3.79 -13.30
CA ALA A 32 -7.38 -2.37 -13.26
C ALA A 32 -6.14 -1.48 -13.09
N LYS A 33 -6.26 -0.25 -13.54
CA LYS A 33 -5.35 0.87 -13.25
C LYS A 33 -6.14 2.02 -12.65
N ALA A 34 -5.54 2.73 -11.70
CA ALA A 34 -6.15 3.88 -11.06
C ALA A 34 -5.70 5.19 -11.71
N GLN A 35 -6.61 6.15 -11.85
CA GLN A 35 -6.31 7.52 -12.28
C GLN A 35 -6.46 8.54 -11.15
N LEU A 36 -6.76 8.07 -9.95
CA LEU A 36 -6.87 8.88 -8.74
C LEU A 36 -6.37 8.07 -7.55
N VAL A 37 -5.59 8.72 -6.68
CA VAL A 37 -5.23 8.20 -5.37
C VAL A 37 -5.71 9.14 -4.27
N SER A 38 -6.01 8.58 -3.10
CA SER A 38 -6.37 9.35 -1.92
C SER A 38 -5.61 8.89 -0.69
N LEU A 39 -5.30 9.85 0.18
CA LEU A 39 -4.74 9.62 1.50
C LEU A 39 -5.64 10.27 2.54
N SER A 40 -6.08 9.49 3.52
CA SER A 40 -6.74 9.95 4.73
C SER A 40 -5.84 9.67 5.93
N ILE A 41 -5.59 10.71 6.73
CA ILE A 41 -4.88 10.63 8.00
C ILE A 41 -5.82 11.13 9.09
N GLY A 42 -6.03 10.30 10.11
CA GLY A 42 -6.67 10.71 11.35
C GLY A 42 -5.62 10.86 12.44
N TYR A 43 -5.66 11.96 13.18
CA TYR A 43 -4.76 12.22 14.29
C TYR A 43 -5.12 11.37 15.52
N SER A 44 -4.22 11.35 16.50
CA SER A 44 -4.47 10.74 17.81
C SER A 44 -5.61 11.45 18.54
N ILE A 45 -6.33 10.74 19.42
CA ILE A 45 -7.56 11.26 20.04
C ILE A 45 -7.37 12.55 20.85
N ASN A 46 -6.16 12.75 21.39
CA ASN A 46 -5.78 13.94 22.16
C ASN A 46 -5.00 14.97 21.32
N TYR A 47 -4.93 14.79 19.99
CA TYR A 47 -4.20 15.67 19.09
C TYR A 47 -5.17 16.48 18.23
N ILE A 48 -5.14 17.79 18.40
CA ILE A 48 -5.84 18.77 17.57
C ILE A 48 -4.78 19.74 17.06
N ASP A 49 -4.74 19.96 15.74
CA ASP A 49 -3.76 20.91 15.19
C ASP A 49 -4.15 22.37 15.44
N GLN A 50 -3.27 23.30 15.05
CA GLN A 50 -3.47 24.74 15.25
C GLN A 50 -4.74 25.30 14.59
N LEU A 51 -5.35 24.55 13.66
CA LEU A 51 -6.56 24.91 12.94
C LEU A 51 -7.80 24.17 13.46
N GLY A 52 -7.69 23.45 14.59
CA GLY A 52 -8.80 22.70 15.16
C GLY A 52 -9.07 21.35 14.47
N ARG A 53 -8.17 20.86 13.61
CA ARG A 53 -8.40 19.64 12.82
C ARG A 53 -7.94 18.40 13.57
N THR A 54 -8.68 17.30 13.36
CA THR A 54 -8.41 15.95 13.91
C THR A 54 -7.87 15.00 12.84
N GLY A 55 -7.52 15.51 11.67
CA GLY A 55 -7.01 14.74 10.55
C GLY A 55 -7.02 15.55 9.26
N PHE A 56 -6.63 14.90 8.16
CA PHE A 56 -6.78 15.44 6.82
C PHE A 56 -7.13 14.32 5.82
N HIS A 57 -7.72 14.72 4.70
CA HIS A 57 -7.94 13.85 3.55
C HIS A 57 -7.62 14.62 2.28
N GLN A 58 -6.81 14.04 1.41
CA GLN A 58 -6.41 14.65 0.16
C GLN A 58 -6.47 13.62 -0.97
N GLN A 59 -6.80 14.10 -2.17
CA GLN A 59 -6.83 13.31 -3.40
C GLN A 59 -5.92 13.93 -4.45
N LEU A 60 -5.40 13.08 -5.34
CA LEU A 60 -4.57 13.47 -6.47
C LEU A 60 -5.00 12.69 -7.71
N LYS A 61 -5.27 13.41 -8.81
CA LYS A 61 -5.43 12.80 -10.14
C LYS A 61 -4.05 12.49 -10.71
N ILE A 62 -3.91 11.30 -11.28
CA ILE A 62 -2.64 10.74 -11.77
C ILE A 62 -2.85 10.06 -13.12
N PRO A 63 -1.79 9.89 -13.93
CA PRO A 63 -1.84 8.99 -15.09
C PRO A 63 -2.31 7.59 -14.69
N PRO A 64 -3.00 6.85 -15.57
CA PRO A 64 -3.49 5.52 -15.25
C PRO A 64 -2.35 4.57 -14.88
N THR A 65 -2.32 4.12 -13.64
CA THR A 65 -1.25 3.23 -13.16
C THR A 65 -1.75 2.18 -12.17
N ASN A 66 -1.07 1.05 -12.18
CA ASN A 66 -1.13 0.02 -11.15
C ASN A 66 0.28 -0.41 -10.73
N ALA A 67 1.30 0.39 -11.07
CA ALA A 67 2.68 0.14 -10.69
C ALA A 67 2.86 0.46 -9.20
N SER A 68 3.52 -0.44 -8.48
CA SER A 68 3.74 -0.29 -7.04
C SER A 68 4.61 0.93 -6.71
N SER A 69 5.61 1.23 -7.54
CA SER A 69 6.53 2.37 -7.36
C SER A 69 5.81 3.72 -7.55
N GLU A 70 5.01 3.86 -8.60
CA GLU A 70 4.28 5.09 -8.90
C GLU A 70 3.23 5.43 -7.85
N LEU A 71 2.42 4.44 -7.43
CA LEU A 71 1.40 4.67 -6.41
C LEU A 71 2.01 5.08 -5.06
N VAL A 72 3.15 4.51 -4.70
CA VAL A 72 3.90 4.90 -3.50
C VAL A 72 4.37 6.34 -3.60
N ALA A 73 4.99 6.71 -4.73
CA ALA A 73 5.49 8.05 -4.95
C ALA A 73 4.36 9.09 -4.81
N HIS A 74 3.19 8.83 -5.38
CA HIS A 74 2.05 9.73 -5.27
C HIS A 74 1.48 9.84 -3.85
N ILE A 75 1.40 8.73 -3.12
CA ILE A 75 0.95 8.76 -1.72
C ILE A 75 1.94 9.52 -0.83
N LEU A 76 3.24 9.28 -1.00
CA LEU A 76 4.27 10.01 -0.25
C LEU A 76 4.27 11.50 -0.59
N MET A 77 4.03 11.86 -1.85
CA MET A 77 3.89 13.27 -2.24
C MET A 77 2.73 13.96 -1.52
N ILE A 78 1.56 13.30 -1.42
CA ILE A 78 0.43 13.84 -0.65
C ILE A 78 0.82 13.96 0.83
N PHE A 79 1.48 12.95 1.38
CA PHE A 79 1.91 12.96 2.77
C PHE A 79 2.88 14.12 3.06
N ASP A 80 3.91 14.30 2.25
CA ASP A 80 4.93 15.34 2.41
C ASP A 80 4.34 16.76 2.39
N GLN A 81 3.32 16.98 1.56
CA GLN A 81 2.66 18.28 1.44
C GLN A 81 1.85 18.63 2.70
N HIS A 82 1.14 17.65 3.27
CA HIS A 82 0.12 17.89 4.30
C HIS A 82 0.56 17.56 5.73
N TYR A 83 1.51 16.64 5.90
CA TYR A 83 2.06 16.30 7.21
C TYR A 83 2.95 17.43 7.75
N LYS A 84 2.74 17.76 9.03
CA LYS A 84 3.43 18.79 9.82
C LYS A 84 3.67 18.25 11.24
N ASP A 85 4.30 17.07 11.32
CA ASP A 85 4.69 16.43 12.58
C ASP A 85 3.52 16.15 13.54
N GLN A 86 2.34 15.85 12.97
CA GLN A 86 1.18 15.46 13.77
C GLN A 86 1.31 14.03 14.31
N SER A 87 0.69 13.75 15.45
CA SER A 87 0.55 12.39 15.98
C SER A 87 -0.58 11.66 15.25
N ILE A 88 -0.29 10.52 14.61
CA ILE A 88 -1.22 9.82 13.71
C ILE A 88 -1.81 8.55 14.33
N ARG A 89 -3.16 8.53 14.35
CA ARG A 89 -4.12 7.46 14.71
C ARG A 89 -4.40 6.42 13.63
N ASN A 90 -4.75 6.98 12.48
CA ASN A 90 -5.45 6.27 11.42
C ASN A 90 -4.85 6.66 10.08
N VAL A 91 -4.67 5.67 9.21
CA VAL A 91 -4.27 5.85 7.82
C VAL A 91 -5.27 5.10 6.94
N GLY A 92 -5.78 5.77 5.92
CA GLY A 92 -6.59 5.18 4.86
C GLY A 92 -6.01 5.56 3.50
N LEU A 93 -5.85 4.59 2.62
CA LEU A 93 -5.47 4.81 1.23
C LEU A 93 -6.62 4.40 0.33
N GLY A 94 -6.83 5.16 -0.74
CA GLY A 94 -7.82 4.84 -1.77
C GLY A 94 -7.21 4.94 -3.17
N ALA A 95 -7.77 4.14 -4.07
CA ALA A 95 -7.55 4.24 -5.51
C ALA A 95 -8.92 4.38 -6.19
N GLY A 96 -9.04 5.28 -7.16
CA GLY A 96 -10.30 5.62 -7.80
C GLY A 96 -10.12 5.95 -9.27
N ASN A 97 -11.26 6.22 -9.92
CA ASN A 97 -11.34 6.46 -11.36
C ASN A 97 -10.61 5.36 -12.15
N LEU A 98 -11.11 4.13 -11.99
CA LEU A 98 -10.44 2.92 -12.47
C LEU A 98 -10.70 2.72 -13.97
N ILE A 99 -9.66 2.33 -14.68
CA ILE A 99 -9.76 1.79 -16.03
C ILE A 99 -9.38 0.31 -15.99
N TYR A 100 -10.09 -0.53 -16.74
CA TYR A 100 -9.82 -1.96 -16.81
C TYR A 100 -9.04 -2.25 -18.09
N THR A 101 -7.77 -2.59 -17.94
CA THR A 101 -6.86 -2.85 -19.06
C THR A 101 -5.63 -3.61 -18.59
N GLU A 102 -5.23 -4.59 -19.39
CA GLU A 102 -4.00 -5.37 -19.19
C GLU A 102 -2.80 -4.77 -19.94
N PHE A 103 -3.01 -3.77 -20.79
CA PHE A 103 -1.96 -3.20 -21.63
C PHE A 103 -1.05 -2.27 -20.84
N LEU A 104 0.26 -2.41 -21.01
CA LEU A 104 1.23 -1.41 -20.56
C LEU A 104 1.14 -0.18 -21.47
N GLN A 105 0.89 0.99 -20.88
CA GLN A 105 0.99 2.25 -21.60
C GLN A 105 2.41 2.76 -21.43
N LEU A 106 3.16 2.85 -22.53
CA LEU A 106 4.53 3.34 -22.50
C LEU A 106 4.55 4.86 -22.33
N ASN A 107 5.45 5.32 -21.47
CA ASN A 107 5.89 6.69 -21.38
C ASN A 107 6.94 6.96 -22.46
N LEU A 108 6.71 7.98 -23.27
CA LEU A 108 7.59 8.39 -24.37
C LEU A 108 8.95 8.92 -23.90
N PHE A 109 9.06 9.33 -22.63
CA PHE A 109 10.26 9.92 -22.06
C PHE A 109 11.05 8.96 -21.16
N GLN A 110 10.65 7.69 -21.11
CA GLN A 110 11.36 6.64 -20.37
C GLN A 110 11.76 5.53 -21.35
N ASP A 111 12.83 4.82 -21.01
CA ASP A 111 13.26 3.67 -21.80
C ASP A 111 12.16 2.58 -21.82
N PRO A 112 11.77 2.05 -23.00
CA PRO A 112 10.71 1.05 -23.08
C PRO A 112 11.05 -0.27 -22.36
N ASP A 113 12.30 -0.70 -22.40
CA ASP A 113 12.73 -1.97 -21.79
C ASP A 113 12.74 -1.86 -20.26
N GLU A 114 13.14 -0.72 -19.72
CA GLU A 114 13.03 -0.42 -18.29
C GLU A 114 11.58 -0.49 -17.81
N GLN A 115 10.64 0.12 -18.53
CA GLN A 115 9.22 0.12 -18.18
C GLN A 115 8.61 -1.29 -18.20
N VAL A 116 8.96 -2.09 -19.22
CA VAL A 116 8.54 -3.49 -19.31
C VAL A 116 9.14 -4.31 -18.16
N ASN A 117 10.40 -4.07 -17.81
CA ASN A 117 11.05 -4.77 -16.71
C ASN A 117 10.47 -4.39 -15.34
N GLU A 118 10.13 -3.13 -15.10
CA GLU A 118 9.40 -2.68 -13.90
C GLU A 118 8.07 -3.43 -13.76
N GLN A 119 7.27 -3.49 -14.82
CA GLN A 119 6.00 -4.24 -14.81
C GLN A 119 6.22 -5.73 -14.51
N LYS A 120 7.24 -6.36 -15.11
CA LYS A 120 7.59 -7.76 -14.85
C LYS A 120 7.97 -7.99 -13.39
N LYS A 121 8.71 -7.08 -12.76
CA LYS A 121 9.08 -7.18 -11.33
C LYS A 121 7.82 -7.21 -10.47
N ASP A 122 6.88 -6.31 -10.69
CA ASP A 122 5.62 -6.25 -9.95
C ASP A 122 4.80 -7.56 -10.11
N LEU A 123 4.71 -8.09 -11.34
CA LEU A 123 4.02 -9.36 -11.60
C LEU A 123 4.70 -10.57 -10.94
N ILE A 124 6.03 -10.60 -10.91
CA ILE A 124 6.80 -11.64 -10.22
C ILE A 124 6.55 -11.58 -8.71
N VAL A 125 6.62 -10.37 -8.12
CA VAL A 125 6.33 -10.15 -6.70
C VAL A 125 4.93 -10.64 -6.34
N ASP A 126 3.93 -10.28 -7.14
CA ASP A 126 2.55 -10.70 -6.94
C ASP A 126 2.38 -12.22 -7.07
N SER A 127 3.08 -12.85 -8.01
CA SER A 127 3.04 -14.30 -8.22
C SER A 127 3.60 -15.07 -7.01
N ILE A 128 4.73 -14.60 -6.46
CA ILE A 128 5.33 -15.16 -5.25
C ILE A 128 4.36 -15.01 -4.07
N ARG A 129 3.82 -13.80 -3.86
CA ARG A 129 2.85 -13.53 -2.78
C ARG A 129 1.56 -14.32 -2.91
N LYS A 130 1.08 -14.56 -4.14
CA LYS A 130 -0.08 -15.40 -4.41
C LYS A 130 0.17 -16.85 -3.99
N LYS A 131 1.37 -17.37 -4.20
CA LYS A 131 1.70 -18.77 -3.89
C LYS A 131 2.08 -19.02 -2.43
N TYR A 132 2.81 -18.08 -1.82
CA TYR A 132 3.45 -18.27 -0.50
C TYR A 132 2.93 -17.31 0.58
N GLY A 133 1.92 -16.50 0.27
CA GLY A 133 1.35 -15.50 1.18
C GLY A 133 2.11 -14.18 1.16
N PHE A 134 1.48 -13.10 1.66
CA PHE A 134 2.02 -11.74 1.60
C PHE A 134 3.40 -11.61 2.26
N ARG A 135 3.62 -12.34 3.37
CA ARG A 135 4.87 -12.31 4.13
C ARG A 135 6.07 -12.95 3.43
N SER A 136 5.84 -13.70 2.35
CA SER A 136 6.91 -14.37 1.61
C SER A 136 7.85 -13.39 0.91
N LEU A 137 7.35 -12.18 0.58
CA LEU A 137 8.15 -11.14 -0.05
C LEU A 137 7.65 -9.75 0.36
N VAL A 138 8.38 -9.12 1.29
CA VAL A 138 8.10 -7.77 1.80
C VAL A 138 9.19 -6.82 1.35
N ARG A 139 8.89 -5.52 1.25
CA ARG A 139 9.92 -4.52 0.92
C ARG A 139 10.93 -4.42 2.06
N ALA A 140 12.20 -4.15 1.74
CA ALA A 140 13.26 -4.05 2.74
C ALA A 140 12.97 -3.00 3.83
N VAL A 141 12.34 -1.88 3.45
CA VAL A 141 11.90 -0.84 4.38
C VAL A 141 10.89 -1.32 5.42
N SER A 142 10.18 -2.42 5.16
CA SER A 142 9.29 -3.08 6.13
C SER A 142 10.01 -3.83 7.25
N LEU A 143 11.34 -4.00 7.15
CA LEU A 143 12.18 -4.62 8.18
C LEU A 143 12.80 -3.57 9.14
N LEU A 144 12.65 -2.28 8.84
CA LEU A 144 13.11 -1.19 9.71
C LEU A 144 12.18 -1.01 10.92
N GLU A 145 12.70 -0.35 11.96
CA GLU A 145 11.90 0.02 13.13
C GLU A 145 10.72 0.91 12.69
N GLY A 146 9.48 0.48 13.00
CA GLY A 146 8.24 1.06 12.45
C GLY A 146 7.55 0.23 11.37
N GLY A 147 8.29 -0.65 10.69
CA GLY A 147 7.79 -1.58 9.69
C GLY A 147 6.75 -2.55 10.24
N ARG A 148 5.58 -2.59 9.61
CA ARG A 148 4.42 -3.33 10.12
C ARG A 148 4.00 -4.49 9.26
N ALA A 149 4.63 -4.75 8.11
CA ALA A 149 4.21 -5.83 7.21
C ALA A 149 4.03 -7.16 7.95
N ILE A 150 4.88 -7.42 8.94
CA ILE A 150 4.84 -8.61 9.78
C ILE A 150 3.76 -8.54 10.88
N ALA A 151 3.58 -7.41 11.57
CA ALA A 151 2.58 -7.30 12.64
C ALA A 151 1.13 -7.13 12.10
N ARG A 152 0.97 -6.69 10.85
CA ARG A 152 -0.33 -6.47 10.20
C ARG A 152 -0.92 -7.70 9.52
N SER A 153 -0.16 -8.78 9.29
CA SER A 153 -0.75 -10.03 8.78
C SER A 153 -1.71 -10.67 9.79
N SER A 154 -1.60 -10.33 11.08
CA SER A 154 -2.40 -10.92 12.17
C SER A 154 -3.40 -9.96 12.83
N LEU A 155 -3.47 -8.69 12.42
CA LEU A 155 -4.38 -7.68 13.01
C LEU A 155 -5.53 -7.36 12.05
N VAL A 156 -6.33 -8.41 11.84
CA VAL A 156 -7.65 -8.38 11.23
C VAL A 156 -8.64 -7.88 12.27
N GLY A 157 -9.33 -6.77 11.99
CA GLY A 157 -10.34 -6.20 12.88
C GLY A 157 -11.54 -5.67 12.11
N GLY A 158 -12.53 -6.54 11.88
CA GLY A 158 -13.96 -6.24 11.94
C GLY A 158 -14.68 -5.57 10.76
N HIS A 159 -14.01 -4.93 9.79
CA HIS A 159 -14.68 -4.33 8.60
C HIS A 159 -13.95 -4.61 7.26
N ALA A 160 -13.18 -5.71 7.21
CA ALA A 160 -12.78 -6.51 6.04
C ALA A 160 -12.72 -5.84 4.63
N GLY A 161 -11.80 -4.90 4.40
CA GLY A 161 -11.45 -4.43 3.03
C GLY A 161 -9.96 -4.47 2.68
N GLY A 162 -9.09 -4.80 3.64
CA GLY A 162 -7.64 -4.64 3.52
C GLY A 162 -6.86 -5.87 3.02
N MET A 163 -7.42 -7.07 3.18
CA MET A 163 -6.78 -8.33 2.77
C MET A 163 -7.67 -9.16 1.85
N SER A 164 -8.91 -8.72 1.57
CA SER A 164 -9.77 -9.35 0.59
C SER A 164 -9.05 -9.40 -0.76
N GLY A 165 -8.72 -10.62 -1.19
CA GLY A 165 -7.93 -10.89 -2.39
C GLY A 165 -6.46 -11.24 -2.18
N LEU A 166 -5.90 -11.23 -0.96
CA LEU A 166 -4.53 -11.72 -0.65
C LEU A 166 -4.53 -13.04 0.16
N GLU A 167 -5.69 -13.48 0.63
CA GLU A 167 -5.89 -14.63 1.54
C GLU A 167 -5.54 -16.00 0.92
N GLU A 168 -5.70 -16.16 -0.40
CA GLU A 168 -5.45 -17.42 -1.13
C GLU A 168 -4.02 -18.00 -0.93
N GLY A 169 -3.04 -17.14 -0.69
CA GLY A 169 -1.65 -17.56 -0.48
C GLY A 169 -1.35 -17.98 0.97
N GLU A 170 -2.04 -17.41 1.96
CA GLU A 170 -1.82 -17.73 3.37
C GLU A 170 -2.44 -19.09 3.74
N GLU A 171 -3.62 -19.41 3.22
CA GLU A 171 -4.24 -20.74 3.39
C GLU A 171 -3.39 -21.86 2.75
N ASN A 172 -2.78 -21.60 1.59
CA ASN A 172 -1.89 -22.55 0.92
C ASN A 172 -0.59 -22.78 1.71
N ALA A 173 0.00 -21.72 2.27
CA ALA A 173 1.21 -21.82 3.09
C ALA A 173 0.96 -22.62 4.38
N GLU A 174 -0.19 -22.43 5.03
CA GLU A 174 -0.58 -23.21 6.22
C GLU A 174 -0.88 -24.67 5.90
N ARG A 175 -1.54 -24.96 4.77
CA ARG A 175 -1.77 -26.34 4.31
C ARG A 175 -0.49 -27.09 3.99
N THR A 176 0.52 -26.40 3.46
CA THR A 176 1.82 -27.02 3.15
C THR A 176 2.58 -27.37 4.43
N LYS A 177 2.56 -26.49 5.45
CA LYS A 177 3.19 -26.77 6.75
C LYS A 177 2.56 -27.92 7.54
N LYS A 178 1.26 -28.21 7.34
CA LYS A 178 0.56 -29.33 7.99
C LYS A 178 0.81 -30.71 7.35
N LYS A 179 1.42 -30.77 6.16
CA LYS A 179 1.73 -32.05 5.49
C LYS A 179 3.12 -32.60 5.82
N ASP A 180 3.99 -31.77 6.39
CA ASP A 180 5.40 -32.09 6.67
C ASP A 180 5.69 -32.30 8.17
N GLY A 181 4.66 -32.53 9.00
CA GLY A 181 4.76 -32.83 10.44
C GLY A 181 3.83 -33.95 10.85
#